data_AF-F4RWE9-F1
#
_entry.id   AF-F4RWE9-F1
#
_cell.length_a   1.000
_cell.length_b   1.000
_cell.length_c   1.000
_cell.angle_alpha   90.00
_cell.angle_beta   90.00
_cell.angle_gamma   90.00
#
_symmetry.space_group_name_H-M   'P 1'
#
loop_
_entity.id
_entity.type
_entity.pdbx_description
1 polymer ?
#
loop_
_entity_poly.entity_id
_entity_poly.type
_entity_poly.pdbx_seq_one_letter_code
_entity_poly.pdbx_strand_id
1 'polypeptide(L)'
;MPTRPPGPKSARSKGSAEEEDAQKDARQNPGNDPLAISQEALKSAIWYTVAQIVQEEEIDLQRSATEPFVASLTDLVYAQCETLALDLKAFAAHANRNTIRAEDVKLVARKTTALQGEMRDELQRYEQASNTDKSTKAKAAFKPPAPRAKAKP
;
A
#
# COMPACT_ATOMS: atom_id res chain seq x y z
N MET A 1 -72.18 -8.32 45.34
CA MET A 1 -72.45 -7.10 44.55
C MET A 1 -71.14 -6.31 44.43
N PRO A 2 -70.80 -5.79 43.24
CA PRO A 2 -69.48 -5.27 42.83
C PRO A 2 -69.22 -3.86 43.43
N THR A 3 -67.99 -3.30 43.50
CA THR A 3 -67.28 -2.65 42.37
C THR A 3 -65.77 -2.43 42.62
N ARG A 4 -65.00 -2.44 41.51
CA ARG A 4 -63.54 -2.19 41.35
C ARG A 4 -63.08 -0.74 41.70
N PRO A 5 -61.77 -0.49 41.85
CA PRO A 5 -61.16 0.68 42.49
C PRO A 5 -60.71 1.77 41.49
N PRO A 6 -60.26 2.95 41.97
CA PRO A 6 -59.40 3.85 41.20
C PRO A 6 -57.92 3.70 41.58
N GLY A 7 -57.05 3.61 40.57
CA GLY A 7 -55.59 3.46 40.71
C GLY A 7 -54.85 4.75 41.11
N PRO A 8 -53.56 4.65 41.44
CA PRO A 8 -52.79 5.74 42.04
C PRO A 8 -52.23 6.70 40.98
N LYS A 9 -52.31 8.00 41.24
CA LYS A 9 -51.55 9.04 40.51
C LYS A 9 -50.29 9.41 41.27
N SER A 10 -49.16 9.06 40.66
CA SER A 10 -47.88 9.77 40.57
C SER A 10 -47.48 10.72 41.70
N ALA A 11 -46.39 10.36 42.41
CA ALA A 11 -45.44 11.32 42.98
C ALA A 11 -44.02 10.85 42.63
N ARG A 12 -43.24 11.82 42.16
CA ARG A 12 -42.00 11.72 41.40
C ARG A 12 -40.79 11.87 42.32
N SER A 13 -39.66 11.33 41.84
CA SER A 13 -38.26 11.66 42.15
C SER A 13 -37.65 11.19 43.48
N LYS A 14 -36.65 10.31 43.39
CA LYS A 14 -35.22 10.65 43.35
C LYS A 14 -34.39 9.36 43.31
N GLY A 15 -33.34 9.32 42.49
CA GLY A 15 -32.34 8.25 42.47
C GLY A 15 -32.16 7.60 41.10
N SER A 16 -31.65 8.37 40.14
CA SER A 16 -31.18 7.87 38.84
C SER A 16 -29.79 8.45 38.62
N ALA A 17 -28.77 7.75 39.09
CA ALA A 17 -27.36 7.91 38.77
C ALA A 17 -26.62 6.83 39.56
N GLU A 18 -26.30 5.71 38.93
CA GLU A 18 -25.22 4.75 39.31
C GLU A 18 -25.47 3.37 38.67
N GLU A 19 -25.83 3.29 37.38
CA GLU A 19 -25.80 1.99 36.68
C GLU A 19 -25.77 2.13 35.15
N GLU A 20 -24.78 2.87 34.61
CA GLU A 20 -24.48 2.88 33.16
C GLU A 20 -23.01 3.25 32.87
N ASP A 21 -22.02 2.62 33.53
CA ASP A 21 -20.60 2.85 33.18
C ASP A 21 -19.75 1.57 33.15
N ALA A 22 -20.30 0.48 32.58
CA ALA A 22 -19.54 -0.76 32.40
C ALA A 22 -19.49 -1.24 30.93
N GLN A 23 -19.76 -0.36 29.96
CA GLN A 23 -19.77 -0.74 28.55
C GLN A 23 -19.21 0.35 27.64
N LYS A 24 -17.93 0.73 27.80
CA LYS A 24 -17.25 1.55 26.78
C LYS A 24 -15.74 1.35 26.56
N ASP A 25 -15.06 0.44 27.27
CA ASP A 25 -13.63 0.17 27.06
C ASP A 25 -13.32 -1.02 26.13
N ALA A 26 -14.10 -1.19 25.06
CA ALA A 26 -13.78 -2.15 23.99
C ALA A 26 -13.51 -1.48 22.65
N ARG A 27 -13.28 -0.16 22.64
CA ARG A 27 -12.81 0.55 21.45
C ARG A 27 -11.30 0.71 21.57
N GLN A 28 -10.61 0.06 20.63
CA GLN A 28 -9.21 0.28 20.25
C GLN A 28 -8.16 -0.41 21.14
N ASN A 29 -7.89 -1.68 20.81
CA ASN A 29 -6.49 -2.10 20.73
C ASN A 29 -6.12 -2.34 19.25
N PRO A 30 -5.72 -1.31 18.49
CA PRO A 30 -5.24 -1.46 17.12
C PRO A 30 -3.78 -1.96 17.06
N GLY A 31 -3.22 -2.45 18.17
CA GLY A 31 -1.78 -2.66 18.32
C GLY A 31 -1.24 -4.07 18.06
N ASN A 32 -2.08 -5.07 17.75
CA ASN A 32 -1.64 -6.47 17.83
C ASN A 32 -2.06 -7.36 16.66
N ASP A 33 -2.03 -6.83 15.44
CA ASP A 33 -1.95 -7.68 14.25
C ASP A 33 -0.51 -8.21 14.12
N PRO A 34 -0.25 -9.52 14.24
CA PRO A 34 1.11 -10.09 14.20
C PRO A 34 1.81 -9.97 12.83
N LEU A 35 1.13 -9.44 11.82
CA LEU A 35 1.65 -9.13 10.49
C LEU A 35 1.76 -7.61 10.23
N ALA A 36 1.31 -6.76 11.17
CA ALA A 36 1.43 -5.32 11.04
C ALA A 36 2.87 -4.91 11.30
N ILE A 37 3.57 -4.52 10.24
CA ILE A 37 4.86 -3.82 10.35
C ILE A 37 4.59 -2.55 11.15
N SER A 38 5.31 -2.37 12.27
CA SER A 38 5.17 -1.15 13.07
C SER A 38 5.60 0.06 12.24
N GLN A 39 4.97 1.20 12.50
CA GLN A 39 5.33 2.45 11.82
C GLN A 39 6.82 2.77 11.98
N GLU A 40 7.37 2.51 13.18
CA GLU A 40 8.79 2.69 13.49
C GLU A 40 9.68 1.76 12.64
N ALA A 41 9.30 0.48 12.51
CA ALA A 41 10.05 -0.46 11.67
C ALA A 41 10.05 -0.03 10.20
N LEU A 42 8.89 0.41 9.69
CA LEU A 42 8.79 0.92 8.31
C LEU A 42 9.64 2.18 8.10
N LYS A 43 9.58 3.14 9.02
CA LYS A 43 10.41 4.35 8.97
C LYS A 43 11.90 4.03 9.03
N SER A 44 12.31 3.05 9.85
CA SER A 44 13.71 2.64 9.93
C SER A 44 14.22 2.00 8.63
N ALA A 45 13.38 1.20 7.96
CA ALA A 45 13.70 0.64 6.65
C ALA A 45 13.84 1.73 5.58
N ILE A 46 12.94 2.73 5.57
CA ILE A 46 13.02 3.87 4.66
C ILE A 46 14.30 4.66 4.94
N TRP A 47 14.61 4.95 6.19
CA TRP A 47 15.82 5.67 6.58
C TRP A 47 17.08 4.99 6.05
N TYR A 48 17.17 3.65 6.18
CA TYR A 48 18.30 2.88 5.66
C TYR A 48 18.45 3.06 4.14
N THR A 49 17.37 2.88 3.38
CA THR A 49 17.40 3.05 1.92
C THR A 49 17.73 4.49 1.51
N VAL A 50 17.16 5.48 2.19
CA VAL A 50 17.44 6.90 1.95
C VAL A 50 18.90 7.21 2.23
N ALA A 51 19.46 6.71 3.34
CA ALA A 51 20.86 6.91 3.68
C ALA A 51 21.80 6.32 2.62
N GLN A 52 21.48 5.14 2.07
CA GLN A 52 22.26 4.53 0.98
C GLN A 52 22.23 5.39 -0.29
N ILE A 53 21.04 5.86 -0.70
CA ILE A 53 20.91 6.73 -1.88
C ILE A 53 21.65 8.05 -1.66
N VAL A 54 21.50 8.67 -0.50
CA VAL A 54 22.20 9.92 -0.17
C VAL A 54 23.71 9.71 -0.23
N GLN A 55 24.23 8.60 0.32
CA GLN A 55 25.66 8.30 0.27
C GLN A 55 26.20 8.13 -1.16
N GLU A 56 25.42 7.55 -2.07
CA GLU A 56 25.77 7.47 -3.50
C GLU A 56 25.85 8.89 -4.12
N GLU A 57 24.84 9.72 -3.85
CA GLU A 57 24.79 11.10 -4.32
C GLU A 57 25.88 12.01 -3.71
N GLU A 58 26.32 11.74 -2.47
CA GLU A 58 27.43 12.48 -1.82
C GLU A 58 28.74 12.32 -2.61
N ILE A 59 28.98 11.14 -3.17
CA ILE A 59 30.16 10.82 -3.98
C ILE A 59 30.09 11.61 -5.29
N ASP A 60 28.95 11.57 -5.97
CA ASP A 60 28.75 12.22 -7.26
C ASP A 60 28.78 13.75 -7.16
N LEU A 61 28.18 14.31 -6.10
CA LEU A 61 28.15 15.75 -5.86
C LEU A 61 29.41 16.28 -5.15
N GLN A 62 30.28 15.40 -4.65
CA GLN A 62 31.45 15.73 -3.82
C GLN A 62 31.08 16.59 -2.59
N ARG A 63 29.94 16.28 -1.96
CA ARG A 63 29.40 17.00 -0.80
C ARG A 63 28.93 16.01 0.24
N SER A 64 29.10 16.36 1.51
CA SER A 64 28.56 15.57 2.62
C SER A 64 27.18 16.08 3.01
N ALA A 65 26.23 15.17 3.16
CA ALA A 65 24.94 15.37 3.78
C ALA A 65 25.06 15.29 5.30
N THR A 66 24.18 16.00 5.99
CA THR A 66 24.14 15.98 7.45
C THR A 66 23.11 14.95 7.94
N GLU A 67 23.34 14.35 9.10
CA GLU A 67 22.41 13.38 9.68
C GLU A 67 20.97 13.95 9.85
N PRO A 68 20.77 15.21 10.30
CA PRO A 68 19.44 15.82 10.34
C PRO A 68 18.80 15.99 8.95
N PHE A 69 19.59 16.18 7.89
CA PHE A 69 19.08 16.23 6.52
C PHE A 69 18.55 14.87 6.09
N VAL A 70 19.28 13.78 6.34
CA VAL A 70 18.83 12.41 6.04
C VAL A 70 17.56 12.06 6.83
N ALA A 71 17.48 12.45 8.10
CA ALA A 71 16.28 12.29 8.92
C ALA A 71 15.07 13.05 8.33
N SER A 72 15.26 14.32 7.97
CA SER A 72 14.20 15.15 7.38
C SER A 72 13.73 14.60 6.03
N LEU A 73 14.65 14.10 5.21
CA LEU A 73 14.36 13.47 3.93
C LEU A 73 13.57 12.17 4.11
N THR A 74 13.88 11.38 5.14
CA THR A 74 13.15 10.16 5.48
C THR A 74 11.69 10.47 5.81
N ASP A 75 11.43 11.48 6.66
CA ASP A 75 10.07 11.89 7.00
C ASP A 75 9.31 12.43 5.79
N LEU A 76 9.98 13.15 4.89
CA LEU A 76 9.40 13.62 3.63
C LEU A 76 8.98 12.44 2.74
N VAL A 77 9.87 11.46 2.55
CA VAL A 77 9.58 10.26 1.73
C VAL A 77 8.40 9.48 2.33
N TYR A 78 8.40 9.29 3.65
CA TYR A 78 7.30 8.63 4.35
C TYR A 78 5.95 9.32 4.11
N ALA A 79 5.88 10.66 4.27
CA ALA A 79 4.67 11.43 4.01
C ALA A 79 4.24 11.39 2.53
N GLN A 80 5.21 11.34 1.61
CA GLN A 80 4.95 11.22 0.19
C GLN A 80 4.35 9.85 -0.17
N CYS A 81 4.78 8.78 0.50
CA CYS A 81 4.19 7.44 0.33
C CYS A 81 2.72 7.41 0.73
N GLU A 82 2.33 8.08 1.82
CA GLU A 82 0.93 8.17 2.25
C GLU A 82 0.08 8.86 1.18
N THR A 83 0.54 10.01 0.68
CA THR A 83 -0.14 10.76 -0.39
C THR A 83 -0.26 9.93 -1.66
N LEU A 84 0.85 9.28 -2.07
CA LEU A 84 0.90 8.43 -3.26
C LEU A 84 -0.06 7.24 -3.17
N ALA A 85 -0.15 6.59 -2.01
CA ALA A 85 -1.05 5.47 -1.79
C ALA A 85 -2.53 5.88 -1.94
N LEU A 86 -2.90 7.06 -1.42
CA LEU A 86 -4.25 7.59 -1.57
C LEU A 86 -4.59 7.91 -3.03
N ASP A 87 -3.67 8.55 -3.75
CA ASP A 87 -3.84 8.85 -5.17
C ASP A 87 -4.00 7.57 -6.00
N LEU A 88 -3.12 6.58 -5.80
CA LEU A 88 -3.18 5.29 -6.53
C LEU A 88 -4.47 4.54 -6.24
N LYS A 89 -4.93 4.53 -4.98
CA LYS A 89 -6.21 3.94 -4.60
C LYS A 89 -7.37 4.64 -5.32
N ALA A 90 -7.37 5.98 -5.35
CA ALA A 90 -8.41 6.75 -6.01
C ALA A 90 -8.44 6.50 -7.53
N PHE A 91 -7.28 6.37 -8.18
CA PHE A 91 -7.19 6.08 -9.62
C PHE A 91 -7.67 4.68 -9.97
N ALA A 92 -7.27 3.66 -9.19
CA ALA A 92 -7.78 2.30 -9.40
C ALA A 92 -9.30 2.24 -9.20
N ALA A 93 -9.82 2.89 -8.14
CA ALA A 93 -11.24 2.96 -7.85
C ALA A 93 -12.04 3.70 -8.93
N HIS A 94 -11.51 4.80 -9.48
CA HIS A 94 -12.13 5.54 -10.59
C HIS A 94 -12.33 4.67 -11.84
N ALA A 95 -11.44 3.71 -12.07
CA ALA A 95 -11.53 2.73 -13.15
C ALA A 95 -12.30 1.46 -12.76
N ASN A 96 -13.04 1.45 -11.64
CA ASN A 96 -13.74 0.28 -11.08
C ASN A 96 -12.83 -0.95 -10.85
N ARG A 97 -11.57 -0.73 -10.49
CA ARG A 97 -10.60 -1.78 -10.18
C ARG A 97 -10.21 -1.76 -8.71
N ASN A 98 -9.92 -2.93 -8.16
CA ASN A 98 -9.33 -3.07 -6.82
C ASN A 98 -7.85 -3.49 -6.87
N THR A 99 -7.23 -3.39 -8.04
CA THR A 99 -5.83 -3.71 -8.27
C THR A 99 -5.18 -2.58 -9.05
N ILE A 100 -4.10 -2.03 -8.49
CA ILE A 100 -3.30 -0.95 -9.07
C ILE A 100 -2.56 -1.50 -10.31
N ARG A 101 -2.56 -0.73 -11.39
CA ARG A 101 -1.88 -1.04 -12.66
C ARG A 101 -0.91 0.09 -13.04
N ALA A 102 -0.08 -0.17 -14.04
CA ALA A 102 0.88 0.83 -14.53
C ALA A 102 0.25 2.15 -14.97
N GLU A 103 -0.97 2.11 -15.52
CA GLU A 103 -1.70 3.32 -15.92
C GLU A 103 -2.01 4.25 -14.72
N ASP A 104 -2.23 3.69 -13.52
CA ASP A 104 -2.45 4.48 -12.30
C ASP A 104 -1.16 5.21 -11.90
N VAL A 105 -0.01 4.55 -12.01
CA VAL A 105 1.32 5.12 -11.71
C VAL A 105 1.70 6.21 -12.73
N LYS A 106 1.42 5.98 -14.02
CA LYS A 106 1.59 7.00 -15.07
C LYS A 106 0.75 8.24 -14.76
N LEU A 107 -0.46 8.05 -14.22
CA LEU A 107 -1.35 9.15 -13.88
C LEU A 107 -0.85 9.95 -12.67
N VAL A 108 -0.18 9.33 -11.71
CA VAL A 108 0.53 10.05 -10.63
C VAL A 108 1.62 10.96 -11.22
N ALA A 109 2.45 10.43 -12.13
CA ALA A 109 3.60 11.14 -12.69
C ALA A 109 3.23 12.32 -13.62
N ARG A 110 1.94 12.48 -13.98
CA ARG A 110 1.46 13.47 -14.97
C ARG A 110 1.82 14.92 -14.69
N LYS A 111 2.12 15.28 -13.43
CA LYS A 111 2.45 16.66 -13.04
C LYS A 111 3.84 17.09 -13.54
N THR A 112 4.73 16.12 -13.78
CA THR A 112 6.12 16.37 -14.15
C THR A 112 6.42 15.66 -15.46
N THR A 113 6.55 16.42 -16.55
CA THR A 113 6.76 15.87 -17.89
C THR A 113 8.02 15.02 -18.01
N ALA A 114 9.11 15.42 -17.35
CA ALA A 114 10.36 14.67 -17.30
C ALA A 114 10.17 13.30 -16.62
N LEU A 115 9.56 13.28 -15.43
CA LEU A 115 9.27 12.04 -14.70
C LEU A 115 8.32 11.13 -15.49
N GLN A 116 7.34 11.69 -16.17
CA GLN A 116 6.42 10.92 -17.01
C GLN A 116 7.13 10.27 -18.21
N GLY A 117 8.16 10.92 -18.76
CA GLY A 117 9.05 10.35 -19.76
C GLY A 117 9.82 9.16 -19.19
N GLU A 118 10.53 9.36 -18.08
CA GLU A 118 11.33 8.32 -17.44
C GLU A 118 10.50 7.08 -17.06
N MET A 119 9.32 7.28 -16.47
CA MET A 119 8.41 6.19 -16.10
C MET A 119 7.91 5.40 -17.32
N ARG A 120 7.78 6.05 -18.49
CA ARG A 120 7.41 5.37 -19.73
C ARG A 120 8.54 4.50 -20.24
N ASP A 121 9.76 5.03 -20.22
CA ASP A 121 10.95 4.35 -20.68
C ASP A 121 11.24 3.13 -19.80
N GLU A 122 11.12 3.27 -18.48
CA GLU A 122 11.23 2.14 -17.55
C GLU A 122 10.16 1.07 -17.76
N LEU A 123 8.91 1.47 -18.02
CA LEU A 123 7.86 0.52 -18.32
C LEU A 123 8.15 -0.27 -19.60
N GLN A 124 8.67 0.40 -20.63
CA GLN A 124 9.08 -0.26 -21.87
C GLN A 124 10.22 -1.25 -21.62
N ARG A 125 11.23 -0.88 -20.82
CA ARG A 125 12.33 -1.77 -20.41
C ARG A 125 11.79 -3.01 -19.67
N TYR A 126 10.86 -2.82 -18.73
CA TYR A 126 10.24 -3.90 -17.98
C TYR A 126 9.45 -4.86 -18.89
N GLU A 127 8.67 -4.33 -19.82
CA GLU A 127 7.91 -5.15 -20.79
C GLU A 127 8.84 -5.97 -21.67
N GLN A 128 9.93 -5.39 -22.18
CA GLN A 128 10.93 -6.08 -22.99
C GLN A 128 11.60 -7.23 -22.21
N ALA A 129 12.02 -6.98 -20.97
CA ALA A 129 12.59 -7.99 -20.09
C ALA A 129 11.58 -9.12 -19.77
N SER A 130 10.30 -8.80 -19.59
CA SER A 130 9.27 -9.80 -19.34
C SER A 130 8.98 -10.70 -20.56
N ASN A 131 9.22 -10.18 -21.78
CA ASN A 131 8.91 -10.88 -23.01
C ASN A 131 10.04 -11.83 -23.42
N THR A 132 11.29 -11.51 -23.09
CA THR A 132 12.44 -12.41 -23.29
C THR A 132 12.29 -13.68 -22.43
N ASP A 133 11.85 -13.57 -21.18
CA ASP A 133 11.59 -14.71 -20.29
C ASP A 133 10.45 -15.63 -20.76
N LYS A 134 9.45 -15.06 -21.42
CA LYS A 134 8.37 -15.86 -22.05
C LYS A 134 8.87 -16.59 -23.29
N SER A 135 9.76 -15.95 -24.07
CA SER A 135 10.32 -16.54 -25.28
C SER A 135 11.28 -17.70 -24.99
N THR A 136 12.02 -17.68 -23.88
CA THR A 136 12.91 -18.79 -23.45
C THR A 136 12.10 -19.98 -22.93
N LYS A 137 11.04 -19.75 -22.14
CA LYS A 137 10.11 -20.82 -21.72
C LYS A 137 9.34 -21.44 -22.89
N ALA A 138 8.90 -20.63 -23.87
CA ALA A 138 8.21 -21.13 -25.06
C ALA A 138 9.13 -21.99 -25.96
N LYS A 139 10.40 -21.63 -26.09
CA LYS A 139 11.40 -22.43 -26.83
C LYS A 139 11.78 -23.73 -26.11
N ALA A 140 11.80 -23.74 -24.77
CA ALA A 140 12.05 -24.97 -23.99
C ALA A 140 10.86 -25.96 -24.05
N ALA A 141 9.63 -25.46 -24.16
CA ALA A 141 8.43 -26.28 -24.31
C ALA A 141 8.24 -26.83 -25.73
N PHE A 142 8.83 -26.18 -26.76
CA PHE A 142 8.79 -26.67 -28.13
C PHE A 142 9.92 -27.69 -28.38
N LYS A 143 9.71 -28.95 -27.96
CA LYS A 143 10.50 -30.08 -28.45
C LYS A 143 9.86 -30.57 -29.77
N PRO A 144 10.48 -30.33 -30.95
CA PRO A 144 9.91 -30.78 -32.21
C PRO A 144 9.80 -32.32 -32.19
N PRO A 145 8.69 -32.91 -32.68
CA PRO A 145 8.54 -34.36 -32.74
C PRO A 145 9.63 -34.96 -33.64
N ALA A 146 10.30 -36.01 -33.15
CA ALA A 146 11.36 -36.69 -33.87
C ALA A 146 10.88 -37.15 -35.26
N PRO A 147 11.70 -37.00 -36.32
CA PRO A 147 11.31 -37.46 -37.65
C PRO A 147 11.12 -38.98 -37.62
N ARG A 148 9.90 -39.44 -37.93
CA ARG A 148 9.61 -40.87 -38.11
C ARG A 148 10.43 -41.37 -39.30
N ALA A 149 11.42 -42.21 -39.02
CA ALA A 149 12.15 -42.97 -40.03
C ALA A 149 11.13 -43.79 -40.84
N LYS A 150 11.08 -43.55 -42.15
CA LYS A 150 10.28 -44.36 -43.07
C LYS A 150 10.97 -45.70 -43.23
N ALA A 151 10.46 -46.73 -42.56
CA ALA A 151 10.76 -48.11 -42.93
C ALA A 151 10.02 -48.42 -44.24
N LYS A 152 10.74 -48.95 -45.22
CA LYS A 152 10.17 -49.48 -46.47
C LYS A 152 11.17 -50.42 -47.13
N PRO A 153 10.68 -51.32 -47.99
CA PRO A 153 9.68 -52.37 -47.75
C PRO A 153 10.33 -53.71 -47.38
#